data_AF-A0A1H3BLF3-F1
#
_entry.id   AF-A0A1H3BLF3-F1
#
_cell.length_a   1.000
_cell.length_b   1.000
_cell.length_c   1.000
_cell.angle_alpha   90.00
_cell.angle_beta   90.00
_cell.angle_gamma   90.00
#
_symmetry.space_group_name_H-M   'P 1'
#
loop_
_entity.id
_entity.type
_entity.pdbx_description
1 polymer ?
#
loop_
_entity_poly.entity_id
_entity_poly.type
_entity_poly.pdbx_seq_one_letter_code
_entity_poly.pdbx_strand_id
1 'polypeptide(L)'
;MALRIKSYWKDDERSRSLPEIASALAYIAWRIALDKAINLHCERFVYDQDAQRLAVIQEYLIFLVQIADRLAHAELNEADRRTLIVEFAKNLFGHVQDNSQDLLGPGDYGGPFIARLDARSADYAEFQFTDDGPSYALLRHLGHEIQTIMGESDANRWVIDQVMDKDGWEAYKHFARAYRNLFE
;
A
#
# COMPACT_ATOMS: atom_id res chain seq x y z
N MET A 1 -13.52 -11.50 1.84
CA MET A 1 -13.72 -12.16 0.51
C MET A 1 -12.35 -12.60 0.01
N ALA A 2 -12.23 -13.66 -0.79
CA ALA A 2 -10.93 -14.02 -1.35
C ALA A 2 -10.49 -12.99 -2.41
N LEU A 3 -9.46 -12.20 -2.11
CA LEU A 3 -8.90 -11.22 -3.04
C LEU A 3 -8.24 -11.94 -4.23
N ARG A 4 -8.81 -11.77 -5.43
CA ARG A 4 -8.21 -12.26 -6.67
C ARG A 4 -7.33 -11.17 -7.29
N ILE A 5 -6.02 -11.41 -7.30
CA ILE A 5 -5.02 -10.55 -7.93
C ILE A 5 -4.61 -11.18 -9.26
N LYS A 6 -4.66 -10.39 -10.34
CA LYS A 6 -4.04 -10.76 -11.61
C LYS A 6 -2.67 -10.09 -11.67
N SER A 7 -1.62 -10.88 -11.50
CA SER A 7 -0.23 -10.41 -11.52
C SER A 7 0.59 -11.13 -12.59
N TYR A 8 -0.03 -11.51 -13.69
CA TYR A 8 0.62 -12.21 -14.80
C TYR A 8 0.33 -11.46 -16.08
N TRP A 9 1.34 -11.39 -16.95
CA TRP A 9 1.19 -10.88 -18.29
C TRP A 9 0.44 -11.89 -19.16
N LYS A 10 -0.16 -11.42 -20.26
CA LYS A 10 -0.80 -12.32 -21.25
C LYS A 10 0.17 -12.74 -22.36
N ASP A 11 1.34 -12.11 -22.40
CA ASP A 11 2.31 -12.19 -23.49
C ASP A 11 3.70 -12.17 -22.83
N ASP A 12 4.18 -13.38 -22.52
CA ASP A 12 5.38 -13.62 -21.71
C ASP A 12 6.68 -13.40 -22.52
N GLU A 13 6.60 -13.29 -23.85
CA GLU A 13 7.76 -13.06 -24.73
C GLU A 13 8.16 -11.57 -24.81
N ARG A 14 7.25 -10.66 -24.43
CA ARG A 14 7.49 -9.22 -24.48
C ARG A 14 8.15 -8.73 -23.20
N SER A 15 9.39 -8.22 -23.32
CA SER A 15 10.06 -7.49 -22.25
C SER A 15 9.24 -6.26 -21.82
N ARG A 16 9.12 -6.07 -20.51
CA ARG A 16 8.33 -5.01 -19.90
C ARG A 16 9.23 -3.89 -19.42
N SER A 17 8.78 -2.67 -19.67
CA SER A 17 9.46 -1.49 -19.14
C SER A 17 9.10 -1.29 -17.67
N LEU A 18 10.00 -0.69 -16.89
CA LEU A 18 9.74 -0.36 -15.49
C LEU A 18 8.48 0.50 -15.28
N PRO A 19 8.16 1.49 -16.14
CA PRO A 19 6.89 2.22 -16.04
C PRO A 19 5.65 1.33 -16.23
N GLU A 20 5.70 0.33 -17.11
CA GLU A 20 4.58 -0.63 -17.29
C GLU A 20 4.40 -1.50 -16.04
N ILE A 21 5.51 -1.97 -15.45
CA ILE A 21 5.49 -2.74 -14.19
C ILE A 21 4.95 -1.86 -13.06
N ALA A 22 5.43 -0.62 -12.94
CA ALA A 22 4.98 0.34 -11.93
C ALA A 22 3.47 0.63 -12.00
N SER A 23 2.93 0.78 -13.21
CA SER A 23 1.49 0.96 -13.44
C SER A 23 0.68 -0.26 -12.98
N ALA A 24 1.15 -1.48 -13.29
CA ALA A 24 0.53 -2.71 -12.80
C ALA A 24 0.60 -2.85 -11.27
N LEU A 25 1.75 -2.51 -10.67
CA LEU A 25 1.92 -2.48 -9.21
C LEU A 25 0.96 -1.49 -8.54
N ALA A 26 0.77 -0.29 -9.11
CA ALA A 26 -0.21 0.71 -8.63
C ALA A 26 -1.63 0.16 -8.57
N TYR A 27 -2.05 -0.49 -9.65
CA TYR A 27 -3.37 -1.11 -9.70
C TYR A 27 -3.53 -2.22 -8.65
N ILE A 28 -2.51 -3.08 -8.50
CA ILE A 28 -2.52 -4.17 -7.53
C ILE A 28 -2.50 -3.65 -6.09
N ALA A 29 -1.66 -2.65 -5.80
CA ALA A 29 -1.58 -2.02 -4.48
C ALA A 29 -2.92 -1.39 -4.09
N TRP A 30 -3.58 -0.68 -5.00
CA TRP A 30 -4.92 -0.13 -4.77
C TRP A 30 -5.94 -1.22 -4.42
N ARG A 31 -5.93 -2.32 -5.17
CA ARG A 31 -6.82 -3.47 -4.93
C ARG A 31 -6.59 -4.11 -3.57
N ILE A 32 -5.33 -4.26 -3.15
CA ILE A 32 -4.97 -4.80 -1.83
C ILE A 32 -5.42 -3.83 -0.74
N ALA A 33 -5.08 -2.54 -0.85
CA ALA A 33 -5.43 -1.53 0.15
C ALA A 33 -6.95 -1.40 0.33
N LEU A 34 -7.72 -1.41 -0.76
CA LEU A 34 -9.18 -1.39 -0.72
C LEU A 34 -9.74 -2.65 -0.04
N ASP A 35 -9.22 -3.83 -0.36
CA ASP A 35 -9.62 -5.08 0.29
C ASP A 35 -9.38 -5.04 1.80
N LYS A 36 -8.23 -4.52 2.25
CA LYS A 36 -7.93 -4.38 3.69
C LYS A 36 -8.82 -3.36 4.38
N ALA A 37 -9.12 -2.24 3.73
CA ALA A 37 -10.08 -1.27 4.26
C ALA A 37 -11.50 -1.87 4.39
N ILE A 38 -11.94 -2.68 3.42
CA ILE A 38 -13.20 -3.44 3.50
C ILE A 38 -13.13 -4.50 4.62
N ASN A 39 -12.01 -5.20 4.75
CA ASN A 39 -11.83 -6.23 5.76
C ASN A 39 -11.98 -5.68 7.18
N LEU A 40 -11.38 -4.52 7.48
CA LEU A 40 -11.56 -3.87 8.79
C LEU A 40 -13.04 -3.63 9.10
N HIS A 41 -13.84 -3.22 8.11
CA HIS A 41 -15.28 -3.09 8.30
C HIS A 41 -15.98 -4.44 8.55
N CYS A 42 -15.57 -5.50 7.84
CA CYS A 42 -16.08 -6.86 8.07
C CYS A 42 -15.72 -7.41 9.46
N GLU A 43 -14.57 -7.03 10.01
CA GLU A 43 -14.13 -7.32 11.38
C GLU A 43 -14.82 -6.43 12.43
N ARG A 44 -15.84 -5.66 12.02
CA ARG A 44 -16.70 -4.80 12.85
C ARG A 44 -16.03 -3.53 13.38
N PHE A 45 -14.88 -3.14 12.82
CA PHE A 45 -14.34 -1.81 13.01
C PHE A 45 -15.20 -0.78 12.25
N VAL A 46 -15.30 0.42 12.82
CA VAL A 46 -16.22 1.46 12.33
C VAL A 46 -15.43 2.61 11.73
N TYR A 47 -15.83 3.00 10.52
CA TYR A 47 -15.42 4.27 9.94
C TYR A 47 -16.50 5.32 10.21
N ASP A 48 -16.10 6.50 10.66
CA ASP A 48 -17.00 7.64 10.91
C ASP A 48 -17.48 8.27 9.60
N GLN A 49 -16.62 8.29 8.58
CA GLN A 49 -16.90 8.89 7.27
C GLN A 49 -16.03 8.29 6.16
N ASP A 50 -16.48 8.46 4.91
CA ASP A 50 -15.78 7.98 3.72
C ASP A 50 -14.34 8.49 3.60
N ALA A 51 -14.07 9.73 4.03
CA ALA A 51 -12.73 10.31 4.05
C ALA A 51 -11.77 9.53 4.97
N GLN A 52 -12.25 8.99 6.08
CA GLN A 52 -11.46 8.17 7.00
C GLN A 52 -11.09 6.84 6.35
N ARG A 53 -12.02 6.21 5.62
CA ARG A 53 -11.74 4.98 4.85
C ARG A 53 -10.68 5.22 3.77
N LEU A 54 -10.74 6.35 3.06
CA LEU A 54 -9.72 6.72 2.07
C LEU A 54 -8.36 6.98 2.72
N ALA A 55 -8.32 7.59 3.91
CA ALA A 55 -7.07 7.79 4.64
C ALA A 55 -6.43 6.44 5.05
N VAL A 56 -7.23 5.46 5.48
CA VAL A 56 -6.74 4.10 5.76
C VAL A 56 -6.19 3.41 4.51
N ILE A 57 -6.89 3.54 3.36
CA ILE A 57 -6.39 3.04 2.08
C ILE A 57 -5.01 3.66 1.77
N GLN A 58 -4.86 4.97 1.97
CA GLN A 58 -3.60 5.67 1.72
C GLN A 58 -2.45 5.16 2.61
N GLU A 59 -2.68 4.84 3.89
CA GLU A 59 -1.64 4.25 4.74
C GLU A 59 -1.19 2.87 4.25
N TYR A 60 -2.12 2.02 3.80
CA TYR A 60 -1.76 0.75 3.16
C TYR A 60 -0.95 0.96 1.88
N LEU A 61 -1.32 1.93 1.04
CA LEU A 61 -0.57 2.25 -0.18
C LEU A 61 0.87 2.69 0.14
N ILE A 62 1.02 3.59 1.12
CA ILE A 62 2.32 4.05 1.59
C ILE A 62 3.17 2.86 2.04
N PHE A 63 2.62 2.00 2.89
CA PHE A 63 3.28 0.78 3.33
C PHE A 63 3.73 -0.08 2.13
N LEU A 64 2.86 -0.31 1.14
CA LEU A 64 3.22 -1.10 -0.04
C LEU A 64 4.30 -0.45 -0.91
N VAL A 65 4.40 0.89 -0.96
CA VAL A 65 5.53 1.59 -1.58
C VAL A 65 6.84 1.25 -0.86
N GLN A 66 6.84 1.22 0.47
CA GLN A 66 8.01 0.85 1.27
C GLN A 66 8.43 -0.61 1.04
N ILE A 67 7.46 -1.50 0.86
CA ILE A 67 7.72 -2.91 0.51
C ILE A 67 8.31 -3.01 -0.90
N ALA A 68 7.73 -2.33 -1.89
CA ALA A 68 8.24 -2.31 -3.25
C ALA A 68 9.69 -1.80 -3.31
N ASP A 69 9.99 -0.74 -2.57
CA ASP A 69 11.33 -0.15 -2.53
C ASP A 69 12.39 -1.12 -2.00
N ARG A 70 12.06 -1.89 -0.95
CA ARG A 70 12.93 -2.91 -0.36
C ARG A 70 13.15 -4.11 -1.27
N LEU A 71 12.10 -4.57 -1.95
CA LEU A 71 12.21 -5.64 -2.95
C LEU A 71 13.06 -5.18 -4.14
N ALA A 72 12.79 -3.97 -4.65
CA ALA A 72 13.54 -3.39 -5.75
C ALA A 72 15.01 -3.14 -5.39
N HIS A 73 15.32 -2.79 -4.14
CA HIS A 73 16.70 -2.62 -3.68
C HIS A 73 17.51 -3.93 -3.75
N ALA A 74 16.87 -5.08 -3.54
CA ALA A 74 17.53 -6.38 -3.61
C ALA A 74 17.79 -6.84 -5.06
N GLU A 75 16.97 -6.40 -6.02
CA GLU A 75 16.95 -6.94 -7.40
C GLU A 75 17.46 -5.97 -8.46
N LEU A 76 17.30 -4.65 -8.25
CA LEU A 76 17.58 -3.61 -9.24
C LEU A 76 18.76 -2.74 -8.81
N ASN A 77 19.46 -2.20 -9.79
CA ASN A 77 20.42 -1.11 -9.54
C ASN A 77 19.69 0.17 -9.09
N GLU A 78 20.43 1.14 -8.56
CA GLU A 78 19.85 2.36 -8.00
C GLU A 78 19.03 3.18 -9.01
N ALA A 79 19.47 3.27 -10.27
CA ALA A 79 18.78 4.04 -11.30
C ALA A 79 17.43 3.40 -11.69
N ASP A 80 17.41 2.08 -11.84
CA ASP A 80 16.22 1.31 -12.16
C ASP A 80 15.24 1.29 -10.98
N ARG A 81 15.73 1.06 -9.76
CA ARG A 81 14.94 1.18 -8.54
C ARG A 81 14.28 2.55 -8.44
N ARG A 82 15.05 3.63 -8.62
CA ARG A 82 14.51 5.00 -8.59
C ARG A 82 13.41 5.19 -9.64
N THR A 83 13.63 4.69 -10.85
CA THR A 83 12.66 4.78 -11.94
C THR A 83 11.35 4.06 -11.57
N LEU A 84 11.45 2.81 -11.10
CA LEU A 84 10.29 2.02 -10.69
C LEU A 84 9.49 2.72 -9.58
N ILE A 85 10.16 3.15 -8.51
CA ILE A 85 9.48 3.71 -7.33
C ILE A 85 8.85 5.07 -7.63
N VAL A 86 9.52 5.92 -8.41
CA VAL A 86 8.96 7.21 -8.84
C VAL A 86 7.73 7.00 -9.71
N GLU A 87 7.78 6.11 -10.70
CA GLU A 87 6.61 5.83 -11.54
C GLU A 87 5.48 5.17 -10.75
N PHE A 88 5.80 4.31 -9.77
CA PHE A 88 4.81 3.67 -8.91
C PHE A 88 4.07 4.71 -8.06
N ALA A 89 4.80 5.62 -7.41
CA ALA A 89 4.23 6.71 -6.63
C ALA A 89 3.38 7.66 -7.48
N LYS A 90 3.79 7.98 -8.72
CA LYS A 90 3.00 8.79 -9.67
C LYS A 90 1.67 8.13 -10.06
N ASN A 91 1.68 6.82 -10.34
CA ASN A 91 0.44 6.10 -10.64
C ASN A 91 -0.49 6.05 -9.42
N LEU A 92 0.05 5.86 -8.21
CA LEU A 92 -0.72 5.92 -6.97
C LEU A 92 -1.29 7.31 -6.69
N PHE A 93 -0.54 8.38 -6.98
CA PHE A 93 -1.05 9.75 -6.93
C PHE A 93 -2.33 9.88 -7.77
N GLY A 94 -2.30 9.40 -9.02
CA GLY A 94 -3.48 9.42 -9.90
C GLY A 94 -4.65 8.63 -9.32
N HIS A 95 -4.41 7.41 -8.85
CA HIS A 95 -5.46 6.60 -8.22
C HIS A 95 -6.09 7.28 -6.99
N VAL A 96 -5.26 7.83 -6.10
CA VAL A 96 -5.74 8.55 -4.91
C VAL A 96 -6.53 9.80 -5.32
N GLN A 97 -6.01 10.58 -6.27
CA GLN A 97 -6.66 11.78 -6.75
C GLN A 97 -8.05 11.49 -7.33
N ASP A 98 -8.12 10.57 -8.30
CA ASP A 98 -9.35 10.27 -9.04
C ASP A 98 -10.41 9.66 -8.09
N ASN A 99 -10.06 8.62 -7.33
CA ASN A 99 -11.00 7.96 -6.43
C ASN A 99 -11.48 8.87 -5.29
N SER A 100 -10.61 9.79 -4.82
CA SER A 100 -11.02 10.75 -3.79
C SER A 100 -11.94 11.82 -4.35
N GLN A 101 -11.70 12.31 -5.58
CA GLN A 101 -12.62 13.24 -6.24
C GLN A 101 -13.99 12.61 -6.51
N ASP A 102 -14.02 11.36 -6.95
CA ASP A 102 -15.27 10.63 -7.20
C ASP A 102 -16.11 10.47 -5.92
N LEU A 103 -15.46 10.26 -4.76
CA LEU A 103 -16.15 9.99 -3.50
C LEU A 103 -16.44 11.23 -2.66
N LEU A 104 -15.50 12.19 -2.60
CA LEU A 104 -15.54 13.35 -1.72
C LEU A 104 -15.85 14.66 -2.47
N GLY A 105 -15.88 14.63 -3.79
CA GLY A 105 -16.04 15.80 -4.64
C GLY A 105 -14.73 16.53 -4.95
N PRO A 106 -14.79 17.63 -5.72
CA PRO A 106 -13.61 18.32 -6.24
C PRO A 106 -12.65 18.79 -5.14
N GLY A 107 -11.36 18.50 -5.32
CA GLY A 107 -10.31 18.87 -4.38
C GLY A 107 -8.93 18.36 -4.81
N ASP A 108 -7.89 18.75 -4.08
CA ASP A 108 -6.55 18.18 -4.17
C ASP A 108 -6.38 17.12 -3.08
N TYR A 109 -6.21 15.88 -3.50
CA TYR A 109 -6.01 14.73 -2.62
C TYR A 109 -4.66 14.04 -2.88
N GLY A 110 -4.15 14.11 -4.10
CA GLY A 110 -2.86 13.56 -4.48
C GLY A 110 -1.68 14.30 -3.84
N GLY A 111 -1.73 15.64 -3.76
CA GLY A 111 -0.68 16.44 -3.13
C GLY A 111 -0.46 16.07 -1.65
N PRO A 112 -1.52 16.08 -0.81
CA PRO A 112 -1.45 15.62 0.58
C PRO A 112 -1.00 14.16 0.72
N PHE A 113 -1.37 13.28 -0.22
CA PHE A 113 -0.92 11.90 -0.21
C PHE A 113 0.61 11.78 -0.38
N ILE A 114 1.19 12.51 -1.33
CA ILE A 114 2.66 12.51 -1.53
C ILE A 114 3.38 13.09 -0.32
N ALA A 115 2.89 14.20 0.25
CA ALA A 115 3.47 14.76 1.47
C ALA A 115 3.48 13.74 2.63
N ARG A 116 2.40 12.95 2.75
CA ARG A 116 2.34 11.87 3.75
C ARG A 116 3.30 10.72 3.42
N LEU A 117 3.39 10.32 2.15
CA LEU A 117 4.33 9.30 1.70
C LEU A 117 5.78 9.69 2.04
N ASP A 118 6.16 10.95 1.84
CA ASP A 118 7.50 11.45 2.15
C ASP A 118 7.78 11.41 3.65
N ALA A 119 6.85 11.89 4.48
CA ALA A 119 6.97 11.85 5.93
C ALA A 119 7.13 10.40 6.45
N ARG A 120 6.27 9.50 5.96
CA ARG A 120 6.30 8.08 6.33
C ARG A 120 7.56 7.39 5.85
N SER A 121 8.11 7.77 4.70
CA SER A 121 9.35 7.17 4.20
C SER A 121 10.51 7.41 5.16
N ALA A 122 10.54 8.56 5.84
CA ALA A 122 11.51 8.82 6.90
C ALA A 122 11.28 7.90 8.11
N ASP A 123 10.03 7.74 8.56
CA ASP A 123 9.69 6.85 9.68
C ASP A 123 10.07 5.38 9.36
N TYR A 124 9.69 4.92 8.17
CA TYR A 124 9.95 3.56 7.72
C TYR A 124 11.42 3.25 7.49
N ALA A 125 12.29 4.25 7.29
CA ALA A 125 13.73 4.04 7.13
C ALA A 125 14.39 3.44 8.38
N GLU A 126 13.80 3.66 9.56
CA GLU A 126 14.27 3.15 10.84
C GLU A 126 13.94 1.66 11.07
N PHE A 127 13.08 1.06 10.23
CA PHE A 127 12.59 -0.30 10.43
C PHE A 127 13.19 -1.31 9.45
N GLN A 128 13.48 -2.49 10.00
CA GLN A 128 14.11 -3.58 9.27
C GLN A 128 13.13 -4.33 8.37
N PHE A 129 13.67 -4.84 7.27
CA PHE A 129 13.05 -5.80 6.37
C PHE A 129 14.09 -6.86 6.01
N THR A 130 13.72 -8.12 6.12
CA THR A 130 14.61 -9.26 5.98
C THR A 130 14.04 -10.25 4.97
N ASP A 131 14.71 -11.38 4.75
CA ASP A 131 14.21 -12.44 3.87
C ASP A 131 12.87 -13.01 4.35
N ASP A 132 12.59 -12.96 5.66
CA ASP A 132 11.30 -13.35 6.26
C ASP A 132 10.20 -12.27 6.09
N GLY A 133 10.56 -11.11 5.52
CA GLY A 133 9.65 -9.99 5.25
C GLY A 133 9.79 -8.83 6.23
N PRO A 134 8.72 -8.02 6.41
CA PRO A 134 8.75 -6.84 7.26
C PRO A 134 8.92 -7.22 8.74
N SER A 135 9.74 -6.46 9.47
CA SER A 135 9.85 -6.61 10.91
C SER A 135 8.55 -6.26 11.64
N TYR A 136 8.40 -6.75 12.86
CA TYR A 136 7.26 -6.41 13.71
C TYR A 136 7.12 -4.90 13.94
N ALA A 137 8.23 -4.17 14.08
CA ALA A 137 8.21 -2.71 14.22
C ALA A 137 7.61 -2.02 12.97
N LEU A 138 7.92 -2.53 11.78
CA LEU A 138 7.41 -2.03 10.51
C LEU A 138 5.87 -2.21 10.43
N LEU A 139 5.38 -3.39 10.81
CA LEU A 139 3.94 -3.70 10.84
C LEU A 139 3.20 -2.93 11.94
N ARG A 140 3.83 -2.78 13.10
CA ARG A 140 3.30 -2.00 14.21
C ARG A 140 3.14 -0.53 13.83
N HIS A 141 4.09 0.03 13.09
CA HIS A 141 3.99 1.41 12.62
C HIS A 141 2.79 1.59 11.69
N LEU A 142 2.58 0.72 10.70
CA LEU A 142 1.36 0.73 9.88
C LEU A 142 0.09 0.67 10.74
N GLY A 143 0.03 -0.26 11.69
CA GLY A 143 -1.11 -0.40 12.59
C GLY A 143 -1.34 0.83 13.46
N HIS A 144 -0.28 1.49 13.92
CA HIS A 144 -0.35 2.72 14.71
C HIS A 144 -0.93 3.89 13.91
N GLU A 145 -0.52 4.07 12.65
CA GLU A 145 -1.04 5.14 11.81
C GLU A 145 -2.51 4.92 11.46
N ILE A 146 -2.90 3.69 11.15
CA ILE A 146 -4.31 3.33 10.93
C ILE A 146 -5.14 3.50 12.21
N GLN A 147 -4.63 3.11 13.37
CA GLN A 147 -5.29 3.33 14.66
C GLN A 147 -5.51 4.82 14.93
N THR A 148 -4.51 5.66 14.63
CA THR A 148 -4.60 7.12 14.79
C THR A 148 -5.68 7.71 13.89
N ILE A 149 -5.83 7.19 12.67
CA ILE A 149 -6.89 7.61 11.74
C ILE A 149 -8.27 7.17 12.23
N MET A 150 -8.40 5.92 12.71
CA MET A 150 -9.68 5.33 13.10
C MET A 150 -10.13 5.70 14.53
N GLY A 151 -9.22 6.25 15.33
CA GLY A 151 -9.50 6.68 16.72
C GLY A 151 -9.63 5.52 17.71
N GLU A 152 -9.83 5.86 18.98
CA GLU A 152 -9.77 4.92 20.12
C GLU A 152 -11.16 4.55 20.68
N SER A 153 -12.20 4.60 19.84
CA SER A 153 -13.54 4.17 20.27
C SER A 153 -13.52 2.70 20.72
N ASP A 154 -14.51 2.28 21.53
CA ASP A 154 -14.61 0.88 21.96
C ASP A 154 -14.65 -0.11 20.79
N ALA A 155 -15.22 0.32 19.65
CA ALA A 155 -15.24 -0.47 18.42
C ALA A 155 -13.85 -0.54 17.76
N ASN A 156 -13.02 0.50 17.89
CA ASN A 156 -11.75 0.66 17.17
C ASN A 156 -10.49 0.42 18.03
N ARG A 157 -10.63 0.16 19.32
CA ARG A 157 -9.51 -0.06 20.27
C ARG A 157 -8.48 -1.14 19.90
N TRP A 158 -8.83 -2.05 18.98
CA TRP A 158 -8.02 -3.21 18.57
C TRP A 158 -7.66 -3.17 17.09
N VAL A 159 -7.79 -2.01 16.43
CA VAL A 159 -7.43 -1.87 15.01
C VAL A 159 -5.94 -2.15 14.81
N ILE A 160 -5.07 -1.63 15.68
CA ILE A 160 -3.62 -1.86 15.59
C ILE A 160 -3.27 -3.35 15.59
N ASP A 161 -3.86 -4.15 16.47
CA ASP A 161 -3.61 -5.59 16.57
C ASP A 161 -4.11 -6.32 15.32
N GLN A 162 -5.32 -6.01 14.84
CA GLN A 162 -5.83 -6.58 13.59
C GLN A 162 -4.90 -6.27 12.41
N VAL A 163 -4.44 -5.02 12.31
CA VAL A 163 -3.57 -4.60 11.21
C VAL A 163 -2.21 -5.29 11.29
N MET A 164 -1.59 -5.27 12.46
CA MET A 164 -0.24 -5.78 12.65
C MET A 164 -0.17 -7.31 12.55
N ASP A 165 -1.12 -8.02 13.16
CA ASP A 165 -1.06 -9.49 13.26
C ASP A 165 -1.67 -10.21 12.06
N LYS A 166 -2.52 -9.53 11.28
CA LYS A 166 -3.20 -10.13 10.12
C LYS A 166 -3.08 -9.27 8.86
N ASP A 167 -3.72 -8.11 8.81
CA ASP A 167 -3.96 -7.42 7.53
C ASP A 167 -2.65 -6.97 6.86
N GLY A 168 -1.69 -6.45 7.64
CA GLY A 168 -0.37 -6.01 7.17
C GLY A 168 0.46 -7.17 6.63
N TRP A 169 0.46 -8.32 7.31
CA TRP A 169 1.11 -9.54 6.83
C TRP A 169 0.49 -10.06 5.54
N GLU A 170 -0.84 -10.09 5.45
CA GLU A 170 -1.55 -10.52 4.24
C GLU A 170 -1.30 -9.56 3.07
N ALA A 171 -1.35 -8.24 3.32
CA ALA A 171 -1.07 -7.22 2.32
C ALA A 171 0.35 -7.38 1.76
N TYR A 172 1.35 -7.52 2.65
CA TYR A 172 2.73 -7.81 2.27
C TYR A 172 2.84 -9.07 1.41
N LYS A 173 2.30 -10.21 1.86
CA LYS A 173 2.43 -11.50 1.15
C LYS A 173 1.81 -11.44 -0.23
N HIS A 174 0.62 -10.85 -0.34
CA HIS A 174 -0.06 -10.67 -1.61
C HIS A 174 0.71 -9.76 -2.55
N PHE A 175 1.20 -8.63 -2.05
CA PHE A 175 1.94 -7.66 -2.85
C PHE A 175 3.31 -8.19 -3.29
N ALA A 176 4.09 -8.77 -2.38
CA ALA A 176 5.42 -9.31 -2.69
C ALA A 176 5.36 -10.45 -3.70
N ARG A 177 4.35 -11.32 -3.60
CA ARG A 177 4.10 -12.35 -4.63
C ARG A 177 3.78 -11.71 -5.98
N ALA A 178 2.88 -10.73 -5.99
CA ALA A 178 2.49 -10.07 -7.22
C ALA A 178 3.67 -9.31 -7.85
N TYR A 179 4.50 -8.65 -7.05
CA TYR A 179 5.72 -7.99 -7.48
C TYR A 179 6.62 -8.97 -8.22
N ARG A 180 7.01 -10.09 -7.61
CA ARG A 180 7.90 -11.08 -8.24
C ARG A 180 7.35 -11.59 -9.56
N ASN A 181 6.06 -11.93 -9.60
CA ASN A 181 5.40 -12.40 -10.82
C ASN A 181 5.40 -11.37 -11.98
N LEU A 182 5.54 -10.06 -11.70
CA LEU A 182 5.57 -9.04 -12.75
C LEU A 182 6.97 -8.85 -13.37
N PHE A 183 8.01 -9.32 -12.68
CA PHE A 183 9.41 -9.31 -13.13
C PHE A 183 9.86 -10.63 -13.78
N GLU A 184 9.06 -11.68 -13.62
CA GLU A 184 9.15 -12.94 -14.38
C GLU A 184 8.61 -12.77 -15.81
#